data_AF-A0A450T713-F1
#
_entry.id   AF-A0A450T713-F1
#
_cell.length_a   1.000
_cell.length_b   1.000
_cell.length_c   1.000
_cell.angle_alpha   90.00
_cell.angle_beta   90.00
_cell.angle_gamma   90.00
#
_symmetry.space_group_name_H-M   'P 1'
#
loop_
_entity.id
_entity.type
_entity.pdbx_description
1 polymer ?
#
loop_
_entity_poly.entity_id
_entity_poly.type
_entity_poly.pdbx_seq_one_letter_code
_entity_poly.pdbx_strand_id
1 'polypeptide(L)'
;QRVEIYLRALEGLAQLEPDPNKRIKYIDFIARYARLNKAEQARYEECIQQSSYKEDIMGPVQQAIEKSLQQGIQQGMQQGMQQGMQQGEHKKAVEIARALLSKRMNISDISEISGLSEEEIRRLLAH
;
A
#
# COMPACT_ATOMS: atom_id res chain seq x y z
N GLN A 1 -13.99 -24.61 -7.96
CA GLN A 1 -12.58 -24.81 -8.35
C GLN A 1 -11.61 -23.93 -7.57
N ARG A 2 -11.68 -22.59 -7.61
CA ARG A 2 -10.71 -21.72 -6.89
C ARG A 2 -10.73 -21.87 -5.37
N VAL A 3 -11.92 -21.89 -4.75
CA VAL A 3 -12.10 -22.13 -3.30
C VAL A 3 -11.45 -23.45 -2.87
N GLU A 4 -11.64 -24.49 -3.66
CA GLU A 4 -11.10 -25.81 -3.38
C GLU A 4 -9.58 -25.87 -3.53
N ILE A 5 -9.03 -25.23 -4.58
CA ILE A 5 -7.58 -25.10 -4.75
C ILE A 5 -6.97 -24.33 -3.57
N TYR A 6 -7.62 -23.24 -3.15
CA TYR A 6 -7.19 -22.44 -2.01
C TYR A 6 -7.16 -23.27 -0.72
N LEU A 7 -8.25 -23.99 -0.41
CA LEU A 7 -8.33 -24.85 0.76
C LEU A 7 -7.25 -25.94 0.74
N ARG A 8 -7.11 -26.67 -0.38
CA ARG A 8 -6.07 -27.71 -0.53
C ARG A 8 -4.66 -27.17 -0.37
N ALA A 9 -4.40 -25.94 -0.84
CA ALA A 9 -3.10 -25.30 -0.66
C ALA A 9 -2.82 -25.00 0.82
N LEU A 10 -3.83 -24.54 1.57
CA LEU A 10 -3.71 -24.29 3.01
C LEU A 10 -3.54 -25.60 3.80
N GLU A 11 -4.27 -26.65 3.43
CA GLU A 11 -4.14 -27.98 4.04
C GLU A 11 -2.76 -28.59 3.79
N GLY A 12 -2.25 -28.48 2.57
CA GLY A 12 -0.89 -28.91 2.23
C GLY A 12 0.16 -28.10 3.00
N LEU A 13 -0.02 -26.78 3.10
CA LEU A 13 0.88 -25.91 3.86
C LEU A 13 0.89 -26.26 5.36
N ALA A 14 -0.27 -26.54 5.95
CA ALA A 14 -0.40 -26.96 7.35
C ALA A 14 0.34 -28.27 7.64
N GLN A 15 0.43 -29.17 6.66
CA GLN A 15 1.16 -30.43 6.80
C GLN A 15 2.66 -30.30 6.55
N LEU A 16 3.06 -29.49 5.56
CA LEU A 16 4.43 -29.51 5.03
C LEU A 16 5.37 -28.51 5.67
N GLU A 17 4.85 -27.40 6.20
CA GLU A 17 5.69 -26.34 6.78
C GLU A 17 5.48 -26.26 8.29
N PRO A 18 6.43 -26.66 9.14
CA PRO A 18 6.27 -26.56 10.60
C PRO A 18 6.52 -25.16 11.15
N ASP A 19 7.22 -24.27 10.43
CA ASP A 19 7.57 -22.93 10.92
C ASP A 19 6.36 -21.98 10.84
N PRO A 20 5.87 -21.45 11.97
CA PRO A 20 4.71 -20.56 11.98
C PRO A 20 4.91 -19.26 11.19
N ASN A 21 6.13 -18.70 11.20
CA ASN A 21 6.43 -17.47 10.47
C ASN A 21 6.46 -17.71 8.97
N LYS A 22 6.96 -18.86 8.52
CA LYS A 22 6.90 -19.25 7.10
C LYS A 22 5.48 -19.55 6.66
N ARG A 23 4.67 -20.23 7.48
CA ARG A 23 3.23 -20.43 7.20
C ARG A 23 2.53 -19.11 6.91
N ILE A 24 2.66 -18.12 7.79
CA ILE A 24 2.02 -16.81 7.63
C ILE A 24 2.45 -16.14 6.31
N LYS A 25 3.75 -16.19 5.98
CA LYS A 25 4.27 -15.65 4.72
C LYS A 25 3.66 -16.35 3.51
N TYR A 26 3.64 -17.68 3.51
CA TYR A 26 3.08 -18.45 2.38
C TYR A 26 1.57 -18.30 2.26
N ILE A 27 0.84 -18.17 3.37
CA ILE A 27 -0.59 -17.86 3.36
C ILE A 27 -0.87 -16.53 2.65
N ASP A 28 -0.10 -15.48 2.94
CA ASP A 28 -0.24 -14.19 2.23
C ASP A 28 -0.06 -14.35 0.71
N PHE A 29 0.95 -15.11 0.28
CA PHE A 29 1.15 -15.43 -1.13
C PHE A 29 -0.03 -16.21 -1.72
N ILE A 30 -0.46 -17.30 -1.06
CA ILE A 30 -1.58 -18.12 -1.52
C ILE A 30 -2.84 -17.26 -1.66
N ALA A 31 -3.17 -16.42 -0.67
CA ALA A 31 -4.33 -15.54 -0.69
C ALA A 31 -4.26 -14.52 -1.84
N ARG A 32 -3.08 -13.92 -2.08
CA ARG A 32 -2.85 -12.93 -3.14
C ARG A 32 -3.04 -13.49 -4.55
N TYR A 33 -2.70 -14.76 -4.78
CA TYR A 33 -2.92 -15.42 -6.07
C TYR A 33 -4.31 -16.05 -6.17
N ALA A 34 -4.86 -16.54 -5.07
CA ALA A 34 -6.20 -17.11 -5.03
C ALA A 34 -7.26 -16.06 -5.38
N ARG A 35 -7.09 -14.79 -4.96
CA ARG A 35 -7.96 -13.62 -5.27
C ARG A 35 -9.46 -13.91 -5.13
N LEU A 36 -9.84 -14.67 -4.10
CA LEU A 36 -11.24 -15.06 -3.92
C LEU A 36 -12.13 -13.82 -3.84
N ASN A 37 -13.24 -13.82 -4.57
CA ASN A 37 -14.26 -12.79 -4.43
C ASN A 37 -15.11 -13.06 -3.16
N LYS A 38 -16.01 -12.12 -2.81
CA LYS A 38 -16.85 -12.24 -1.60
C LYS A 38 -17.65 -13.55 -1.52
N ALA A 39 -18.22 -14.00 -2.63
CA ALA A 39 -19.00 -15.24 -2.66
C ALA A 39 -18.10 -16.48 -2.51
N GLU A 40 -16.92 -16.46 -3.13
CA GLU A 40 -15.91 -17.52 -2.97
C GLU A 40 -15.34 -17.54 -1.54
N GLN A 41 -15.16 -16.39 -0.92
CA GLN A 41 -14.68 -16.28 0.46
C GLN A 41 -15.72 -16.83 1.46
N ALA A 42 -17.00 -16.48 1.30
CA ALA A 42 -18.08 -17.08 2.10
C ALA A 42 -18.13 -18.61 1.94
N ARG A 43 -18.00 -19.10 0.70
CA ARG A 43 -17.91 -20.54 0.44
C ARG A 43 -16.68 -21.18 1.08
N TYR A 44 -15.53 -20.51 1.08
CA TYR A 44 -14.33 -20.97 1.77
C TYR A 44 -14.58 -21.10 3.28
N GLU A 45 -15.22 -20.10 3.89
CA GLU A 45 -15.58 -20.10 5.32
C GLU A 45 -16.50 -21.26 5.70
N GLU A 46 -17.40 -21.66 4.80
CA GLU A 46 -18.22 -22.87 4.95
C GLU A 46 -17.37 -24.15 4.80
N CYS A 47 -16.55 -24.25 3.74
CA CYS A 47 -15.74 -25.44 3.46
C CYS A 47 -14.72 -25.71 4.56
N ILE A 48 -14.07 -24.68 5.11
CA ILE A 48 -13.05 -24.86 6.17
C ILE A 48 -13.64 -25.42 7.46
N GLN A 49 -14.95 -25.24 7.73
CA GLN A 49 -15.59 -25.86 8.88
C GLN A 49 -15.58 -27.39 8.82
N GLN A 50 -15.54 -27.95 7.61
CA GLN A 50 -15.54 -29.39 7.37
C GLN A 50 -14.12 -29.97 7.22
N SER A 51 -13.08 -29.13 7.23
CA SER A 51 -11.70 -29.58 7.07
C SER A 51 -11.14 -30.12 8.39
N SER A 52 -10.45 -31.25 8.33
CA SER A 52 -9.73 -31.82 9.48
C SER A 52 -8.55 -30.95 9.93
N TYR A 53 -8.09 -30.01 9.09
CA TYR A 53 -6.96 -29.10 9.38
C TYR A 53 -7.43 -27.71 9.83
N LYS A 54 -8.71 -27.54 10.15
CA LYS A 54 -9.30 -26.25 10.50
C LYS A 54 -8.48 -25.48 11.55
N GLU A 55 -8.12 -26.15 12.64
CA GLU A 55 -7.43 -25.53 13.78
C GLU A 55 -6.02 -25.04 13.38
N ASP A 56 -5.32 -25.82 12.57
CA ASP A 56 -3.98 -25.49 12.05
C ASP A 56 -3.98 -24.37 11.01
N ILE A 57 -5.11 -24.15 10.34
CA ILE A 57 -5.26 -23.16 9.26
C ILE A 57 -5.80 -21.83 9.79
N MET A 58 -6.87 -21.85 10.60
CA MET A 58 -7.61 -20.62 10.95
C MET A 58 -6.76 -19.59 11.69
N GLY A 59 -5.95 -20.02 12.67
CA GLY A 59 -5.09 -19.11 13.43
C GLY A 59 -4.05 -18.40 12.53
N PRO A 60 -3.22 -19.14 11.78
CA PRO A 60 -2.26 -18.55 10.85
C PRO A 60 -2.90 -17.68 9.75
N VAL A 61 -4.08 -18.06 9.24
CA VAL A 61 -4.81 -17.25 8.25
C VAL A 61 -5.26 -15.92 8.85
N GLN A 62 -5.81 -15.93 10.06
CA GLN A 62 -6.20 -14.71 10.76
C GLN A 62 -4.99 -13.78 10.97
N GLN A 63 -3.85 -14.32 11.42
CA GLN A 63 -2.62 -13.56 11.59
C GLN A 63 -2.08 -12.99 10.27
N ALA A 64 -2.18 -13.75 9.17
CA ALA A 64 -1.78 -13.26 7.85
C ALA A 64 -2.66 -12.09 7.39
N ILE A 65 -3.97 -12.14 7.64
CA ILE A 65 -4.91 -11.06 7.33
C ILE A 65 -4.58 -9.81 8.16
N GLU A 66 -4.40 -9.94 9.47
CA GLU A 66 -4.06 -8.81 10.34
C GLU A 66 -2.73 -8.16 9.94
N LYS A 67 -1.71 -8.98 9.68
CA LYS A 67 -0.39 -8.49 9.27
C LYS A 67 -0.43 -7.78 7.92
N SER A 68 -1.11 -8.35 6.93
CA SER A 68 -1.25 -7.75 5.60
C SER A 68 -2.04 -6.43 5.65
N LEU A 69 -3.08 -6.36 6.47
CA LEU A 69 -3.85 -5.13 6.70
C LEU A 69 -2.98 -4.04 7.35
N GLN A 70 -2.26 -4.38 8.44
CA GLN A 70 -1.36 -3.44 9.11
C GLN A 70 -0.27 -2.92 8.17
N GLN A 71 0.34 -3.80 7.38
CA GLN A 71 1.34 -3.41 6.39
C GLN A 71 0.77 -2.47 5.33
N GLY A 72 -0.44 -2.78 4.81
CA GLY A 72 -1.11 -1.92 3.84
C GLY A 72 -1.42 -0.53 4.39
N ILE A 73 -1.93 -0.45 5.63
CA ILE A 73 -2.20 0.83 6.31
C ILE A 73 -0.91 1.63 6.49
N GLN A 74 0.16 0.99 6.98
CA GLN A 74 1.44 1.65 7.20
C GLN A 74 2.03 2.18 5.91
N GLN A 75 2.03 1.37 4.84
CA GLN A 75 2.50 1.79 3.52
C GLN A 75 1.68 2.96 2.96
N GLY A 76 0.35 2.87 3.05
CA GLY A 76 -0.54 3.95 2.60
C GLY A 76 -0.31 5.26 3.36
N MET A 77 -0.15 5.18 4.68
CA MET A 77 0.15 6.35 5.52
C MET A 77 1.51 6.96 5.17
N GLN A 78 2.55 6.15 5.00
CA GLN A 78 3.89 6.62 4.65
C GLN A 78 3.88 7.31 3.27
N GLN A 79 3.25 6.69 2.27
CA GLN A 79 3.13 7.27 0.93
C GLN A 79 2.33 8.58 0.97
N GLY A 80 1.20 8.60 1.70
CA GLY A 80 0.38 9.80 1.85
C GLY A 80 1.13 10.95 2.53
N MET A 81 1.89 10.64 3.59
CA MET A 81 2.71 11.63 4.29
C MET A 81 3.82 12.19 3.39
N GLN A 82 4.53 11.33 2.64
CA GLN A 82 5.58 11.76 1.72
C GLN A 82 5.02 12.65 0.59
N GLN A 83 3.91 12.24 -0.03
CA GLN A 83 3.24 13.03 -1.06
C GLN A 83 2.73 14.36 -0.51
N GLY A 84 2.13 14.35 0.69
CA GLY A 84 1.64 15.55 1.36
C GLY A 84 2.76 16.55 1.66
N MET A 85 3.91 16.06 2.15
CA MET A 85 5.09 16.88 2.42
C MET A 85 5.63 17.53 1.14
N GLN A 86 5.84 16.74 0.08
CA GLN A 86 6.34 17.26 -1.21
C GLN A 86 5.38 18.29 -1.81
N GLN A 87 4.07 18.03 -1.76
CA GLN A 87 3.06 18.99 -2.23
C GLN A 87 3.06 20.27 -1.39
N GLY A 88 3.24 20.15 -0.07
CA GLY A 88 3.34 21.30 0.84
C GLY A 88 4.56 22.16 0.56
N GLU A 89 5.74 21.55 0.44
CA GLU A 89 6.99 22.22 0.10
C GLU A 89 6.89 22.92 -1.26
N HIS A 90 6.36 22.23 -2.29
CA HIS A 90 6.18 22.82 -3.61
C HIS A 90 5.17 23.98 -3.59
N LYS A 91 4.03 23.86 -2.89
CA LYS A 91 3.07 24.96 -2.72
C LYS A 91 3.75 26.17 -2.06
N LYS A 92 4.55 25.93 -1.03
CA LYS A 92 5.27 27.01 -0.33
C LYS A 92 6.29 27.69 -1.25
N ALA A 93 7.03 26.91 -2.05
CA ALA A 93 7.95 27.43 -3.05
C ALA A 93 7.23 28.32 -4.08
N VAL A 94 6.06 27.89 -4.56
CA VAL A 94 5.21 28.68 -5.47
C VAL A 94 4.72 29.98 -4.83
N GLU A 95 4.29 29.96 -3.57
CA GLU A 95 3.89 31.17 -2.84
C GLU A 95 5.04 32.17 -2.72
N ILE A 96 6.24 31.69 -2.38
CA ILE A 96 7.45 32.52 -2.28
C ILE A 96 7.78 33.12 -3.66
N ALA A 97 7.79 32.30 -4.72
CA ALA A 97 8.06 32.78 -6.06
C ALA A 97 7.06 33.86 -6.51
N ARG A 98 5.76 33.69 -6.25
CA ARG A 98 4.74 34.71 -6.53
C ARG A 98 4.98 36.01 -5.76
N ALA A 99 5.35 35.93 -4.50
CA ALA A 99 5.66 37.09 -3.67
C ALA A 99 6.94 37.83 -4.13
N LEU A 100 7.93 37.13 -4.69
CA LEU A 100 9.14 37.77 -5.22
C LEU A 100 8.91 38.37 -6.62
N LEU A 101 8.11 37.70 -7.46
CA LEU A 101 7.67 38.24 -8.76
C LEU A 101 6.91 39.56 -8.59
N SER A 102 6.04 39.67 -7.58
CA SER A 102 5.31 40.93 -7.30
C SER A 102 6.25 42.07 -6.88
N LYS A 103 7.42 41.74 -6.32
CA LYS A 103 8.51 42.68 -6.02
C LYS A 103 9.44 42.95 -7.20
N ARG A 104 9.09 42.48 -8.42
CA ARG A 104 9.87 42.70 -9.66
C ARG A 104 11.29 42.13 -9.60
N MET A 105 11.53 41.13 -8.76
CA MET A 105 12.81 40.43 -8.70
C MET A 105 13.01 39.61 -10.00
N ASN A 106 14.26 39.42 -10.43
CA ASN A 106 14.54 38.69 -11.66
C ASN A 106 14.35 37.18 -11.47
N ILE A 107 14.12 36.45 -12.56
CA ILE A 107 13.78 35.02 -12.54
C ILE A 107 14.91 34.16 -11.95
N SER A 108 16.18 34.51 -12.20
CA SER A 108 17.34 33.78 -11.68
C SER A 108 17.37 33.82 -10.15
N ASP A 109 17.25 35.01 -9.55
CA ASP A 109 17.22 35.19 -8.09
C ASP A 109 16.01 34.50 -7.46
N ILE A 110 14.86 34.52 -8.14
CA ILE A 110 13.65 33.83 -7.67
C ILE A 110 13.84 32.32 -7.68
N SER A 111 14.50 31.78 -8.70
CA SER A 111 14.82 30.36 -8.79
C SER A 111 15.70 29.92 -7.63
N GLU A 112 16.74 30.70 -7.34
CA GLU A 112 17.64 30.43 -6.20
C GLU A 112 16.91 30.49 -4.85
N ILE A 113 16.05 31.49 -4.62
CA ILE A 113 15.39 31.69 -3.31
C ILE A 113 14.23 30.71 -3.10
N SER A 114 13.41 30.48 -4.13
CA SER A 114 12.20 29.64 -4.02
C SER A 114 12.49 28.16 -4.19
N GLY A 115 13.62 27.79 -4.80
CA GLY A 115 13.96 26.41 -5.16
C GLY A 115 13.16 25.86 -6.35
N LEU A 116 12.39 26.70 -7.06
CA LEU A 116 11.71 26.33 -8.30
C LEU A 116 12.64 26.49 -9.50
N SER A 117 12.41 25.69 -10.54
CA SER A 117 13.06 25.91 -11.84
C SER A 117 12.59 27.21 -12.49
N GLU A 118 13.43 27.81 -13.32
CA GLU A 118 13.03 28.99 -14.08
C GLU A 118 11.84 28.71 -15.01
N GLU A 119 11.71 27.50 -15.55
CA GLU A 119 10.56 27.06 -16.34
C GLU A 119 9.26 27.04 -15.53
N GLU A 120 9.30 26.59 -14.28
CA GLU A 120 8.16 26.67 -13.36
C GLU A 120 7.80 28.13 -13.07
N ILE A 121 8.79 28.98 -12.82
CA ILE A 121 8.58 30.42 -12.55
C ILE A 121 7.98 31.13 -13.77
N ARG A 122 8.49 30.86 -14.99
CA ARG A 122 7.93 31.39 -16.24
C ARG A 122 6.47 30.97 -16.43
N ARG A 123 6.11 29.73 -16.06
CA ARG A 123 4.71 29.26 -16.09
C ARG A 123 3.81 30.02 -15.12
N LEU A 124 4.33 30.50 -13.98
CA LEU A 124 3.56 31.32 -13.05
C LEU A 124 3.21 32.71 -13.62
N LEU A 125 3.97 33.19 -14.61
CA LEU A 125 3.74 34.46 -15.31
C LEU A 125 2.77 34.33 -16.51
N ALA A 126 2.47 33.12 -16.96
CA ALA A 126 1.69 32.87 -18.18
C ALA A 126 0.17 33.00 -18.00
N HIS A 127 -0.29 33.93 -17.16
CA HIS A 127 -1.71 34.27 -16.97
C HIS A 127 -1.99 35.72 -17.36
#